data_AF-A0A382P8P7-F1
#
_entry.id   AF-A0A382P8P7-F1
#
_cell.length_a   1.000
_cell.length_b   1.000
_cell.length_c   1.000
_cell.angle_alpha   90.00
_cell.angle_beta   90.00
_cell.angle_gamma   90.00
#
_symmetry.space_group_name_H-M   'P 1'
#
loop_
_entity.id
_entity.type
_entity.pdbx_description
1 polymer ?
#
loop_
_entity_poly.entity_id
_entity_poly.type
_entity_poly.pdbx_seq_one_letter_code
_entity_poly.pdbx_strand_id
1 'polypeptide(L)'
;YVTDCDRGVRRWNQIIKRQGINFELKLPHRAFNRAIGSFNLENLAGHRVSPDGKVINEVEWTRNHGQWLPTDEDRAFVISQMQAVTEPGKFANWIAPPSRGVNNQPIDFEYVRLN
;
A
#
# COMPACT_ATOMS: atom_id res chain seq x y z
N TYR A 1 -2.67 5.31 16.31
CA TYR A 1 -2.63 4.57 15.04
C TYR A 1 -2.44 5.50 13.84
N VAL A 2 -3.41 6.35 13.45
CA VAL A 2 -3.29 7.22 12.26
C VAL A 2 -2.03 8.09 12.25
N THR A 3 -1.73 8.77 13.37
CA THR A 3 -0.52 9.59 13.53
C THR A 3 0.78 8.79 13.35
N ASP A 4 0.76 7.50 13.70
CA ASP A 4 1.93 6.64 13.58
C ASP A 4 2.12 6.17 12.13
N CYS A 5 1.03 5.79 11.45
CA CYS A 5 1.05 5.52 10.01
C CYS A 5 1.54 6.73 9.20
N ASP A 6 1.13 7.95 9.57
CA ASP A 6 1.56 9.19 8.90
C ASP A 6 3.10 9.36 8.95
N ARG A 7 3.74 9.00 10.06
CA ARG A 7 5.20 9.02 10.17
C ARG A 7 5.87 8.05 9.19
N GLY A 8 5.29 6.87 8.99
CA GLY A 8 5.75 5.90 7.98
C GLY A 8 5.64 6.45 6.56
N VAL A 9 4.47 6.99 6.21
CA VAL A 9 4.20 7.60 4.89
C VAL A 9 5.18 8.74 4.60
N ARG A 10 5.44 9.62 5.57
CA ARG A 10 6.42 10.70 5.42
C ARG A 10 7.82 10.17 5.09
N ARG A 11 8.25 9.07 5.69
CA ARG A 11 9.56 8.44 5.39
C ARG A 11 9.61 7.90 3.97
N TRP A 12 8.54 7.25 3.50
CA TRP A 12 8.46 6.79 2.10
C TRP A 12 8.48 7.95 1.10
N ASN A 13 7.77 9.05 1.39
CA ASN A 13 7.80 10.25 0.53
C ASN A 13 9.20 10.88 0.45
N GLN A 14 10.05 10.75 1.48
CA GLN A 14 11.45 11.18 1.36
C GLN A 14 12.23 10.37 0.31
N ILE A 15 11.94 9.07 0.17
CA ILE A 15 12.59 8.23 -0.84
C ILE A 15 12.15 8.67 -2.23
N ILE A 16 10.84 8.84 -2.45
CA ILE A 16 10.27 9.30 -3.73
C ILE A 16 10.86 10.66 -4.14
N LYS A 17 10.89 11.61 -3.20
CA LYS A 17 11.47 12.94 -3.42
C LYS A 17 12.96 12.89 -3.77
N ARG A 18 13.75 12.03 -3.10
CA ARG A 18 15.18 11.86 -3.40
C ARG A 18 15.44 11.32 -4.80
N GLN A 19 14.47 10.60 -5.38
CA GLN A 19 14.51 10.15 -6.78
C GLN A 19 14.02 11.23 -7.78
N GLY A 20 13.71 12.45 -7.32
CA GLY A 20 13.26 13.54 -8.19
C GLY A 20 11.83 13.39 -8.73
N ILE A 21 11.04 12.46 -8.18
CA ILE A 21 9.68 12.19 -8.64
C ILE A 21 8.70 13.14 -7.95
N ASN A 22 7.91 13.87 -8.74
CA ASN A 22 6.85 14.75 -8.23
C ASN A 22 5.59 13.95 -7.86
N PHE A 23 5.68 13.14 -6.81
CA PHE A 23 4.60 12.30 -6.32
C PHE A 23 4.69 12.16 -4.79
N GLU A 24 3.54 12.06 -4.13
CA GLU A 24 3.45 11.84 -2.69
C GLU A 24 2.33 10.85 -2.36
N LEU A 25 2.65 9.87 -1.53
CA LEU A 25 1.68 9.00 -0.87
C LEU A 25 0.95 9.78 0.22
N LYS A 26 -0.35 9.51 0.38
CA LYS A 26 -1.22 10.16 1.38
C LYS A 26 -2.10 9.14 2.06
N LEU A 27 -2.39 9.35 3.33
CA LEU A 27 -3.44 8.59 4.02
C LEU A 27 -4.81 9.12 3.60
N PRO A 28 -5.80 8.25 3.32
CA PRO A 28 -7.15 8.68 3.02
C PRO A 28 -7.83 9.23 4.30
N HIS A 29 -8.91 9.97 4.11
CA HIS A 29 -9.77 10.40 5.20
C HIS A 29 -10.28 9.20 6.02
N ARG A 30 -10.40 9.35 7.34
CA ARG A 30 -10.73 8.23 8.27
C ARG A 30 -12.08 7.54 8.01
N ALA A 31 -12.96 8.21 7.29
CA ALA A 31 -14.29 7.72 6.91
C ALA A 31 -14.30 6.99 5.56
N PHE A 32 -13.20 7.08 4.79
CA PHE A 32 -13.09 6.39 3.50
C PHE A 32 -13.15 4.87 3.70
N ASN A 33 -13.98 4.21 2.88
CA ASN A 33 -14.08 2.76 2.76
C ASN A 33 -14.23 2.00 4.09
N ARG A 34 -15.21 2.39 4.92
CA ARG A 34 -15.47 1.78 6.23
C ARG A 34 -16.69 0.85 6.19
N ALA A 35 -16.53 -0.36 6.71
CA ALA A 35 -17.65 -1.30 6.91
C ALA A 35 -18.22 -1.28 8.35
N ILE A 36 -17.52 -0.65 9.30
CA ILE A 36 -17.84 -0.66 10.73
C ILE A 36 -17.89 0.77 11.28
N GLY A 37 -18.88 1.02 12.15
CA GLY A 37 -19.06 2.28 12.88
C GLY A 37 -19.90 3.30 12.11
N SER A 38 -19.86 4.55 12.56
CA SER A 38 -20.72 5.64 12.05
C SER A 38 -20.52 6.02 10.58
N PHE A 39 -19.43 5.56 9.96
CA PHE A 39 -19.12 5.81 8.55
C PHE A 39 -19.41 4.62 7.64
N ASN A 40 -20.08 3.58 8.13
CA ASN A 40 -20.55 2.51 7.26
C ASN A 40 -21.71 2.99 6.36
N LEU A 41 -22.00 2.23 5.31
CA LEU A 41 -22.97 2.61 4.28
C LEU A 41 -24.37 2.86 4.83
N GLU A 42 -24.82 2.04 5.79
CA GLU A 42 -26.13 2.17 6.44
C GLU A 42 -26.24 3.47 7.25
N ASN A 43 -25.25 3.75 8.10
CA ASN A 43 -25.23 4.96 8.93
C ASN A 43 -25.04 6.25 8.11
N LEU A 44 -24.51 6.14 6.89
CA LEU A 44 -24.42 7.23 5.92
C LEU A 44 -25.63 7.31 4.97
N ALA A 45 -26.69 6.55 5.22
CA ALA A 45 -27.89 6.51 4.39
C ALA A 45 -27.57 6.29 2.90
N GLY A 46 -26.70 5.32 2.61
CA GLY A 46 -26.28 4.97 1.24
C GLY A 46 -25.19 5.87 0.64
N HIS A 47 -24.75 6.92 1.35
CA HIS A 47 -23.64 7.75 0.91
C HIS A 47 -22.30 7.13 1.30
N ARG A 48 -21.24 7.56 0.61
CA ARG A 48 -19.86 7.14 0.85
C ARG A 48 -18.98 8.35 1.04
N VAL A 49 -17.74 8.12 1.46
CA VAL A 49 -16.74 9.18 1.63
C VAL A 49 -15.56 8.89 0.71
N SER A 50 -15.12 9.88 -0.07
CA SER A 50 -13.93 9.83 -0.92
C SER A 50 -12.62 9.88 -0.10
N PRO A 51 -11.45 9.57 -0.69
CA PRO A 51 -10.17 9.65 0.02
C PRO A 51 -9.84 11.04 0.57
N ASP A 52 -10.33 12.12 -0.06
CA ASP A 52 -10.18 13.50 0.41
C ASP A 52 -11.25 13.95 1.41
N GLY A 53 -12.21 13.08 1.75
CA GLY A 53 -13.17 13.32 2.83
C GLY A 53 -14.52 13.90 2.40
N LYS A 54 -14.82 13.96 1.09
CA LYS A 54 -16.11 14.43 0.58
C LYS A 54 -17.15 13.33 0.69
N VAL A 55 -18.35 13.68 1.14
CA VAL A 55 -19.51 12.79 1.08
C VAL A 55 -20.00 12.76 -0.37
N ILE A 56 -20.06 11.55 -0.93
CA ILE A 56 -20.37 11.29 -2.33
C ILE A 56 -21.47 10.24 -2.44
N ASN A 57 -22.19 10.24 -3.55
CA ASN A 57 -23.22 9.25 -3.82
C ASN A 57 -22.63 7.97 -4.46
N GLU A 58 -23.47 6.95 -4.64
CA GLU A 58 -23.04 5.68 -5.23
C GLU A 58 -22.56 5.84 -6.69
N VAL A 59 -23.19 6.70 -7.50
CA VAL A 59 -22.78 6.92 -8.90
C VAL A 59 -21.35 7.48 -8.99
N GLU A 60 -21.04 8.45 -8.13
CA GLU A 60 -19.69 9.01 -8.02
C GLU A 60 -18.69 7.97 -7.49
N TRP A 61 -19.09 7.14 -6.54
CA TRP A 61 -18.26 6.04 -6.06
C TRP A 61 -17.97 5.02 -7.17
N THR A 62 -18.99 4.50 -7.85
CA THR A 62 -18.86 3.51 -8.92
C THR A 62 -17.91 4.01 -10.02
N ARG A 63 -17.98 5.31 -10.37
CA ARG A 63 -17.10 5.89 -11.39
C ARG A 63 -15.63 5.98 -10.97
N ASN A 64 -15.35 6.24 -9.69
CA ASN A 64 -14.01 6.65 -9.25
C ASN A 64 -13.29 5.64 -8.36
N HIS A 65 -13.97 4.67 -7.75
CA HIS A 65 -13.35 3.78 -6.76
C HIS A 65 -12.18 2.96 -7.30
N GLY A 66 -12.17 2.60 -8.60
CA GLY A 66 -11.05 1.94 -9.25
C GLY A 66 -9.76 2.78 -9.31
N GLN A 67 -9.85 4.11 -9.08
CA GLN A 67 -8.67 4.98 -8.93
C GLN A 67 -8.16 5.03 -7.49
N TRP A 68 -8.92 4.50 -6.53
CA TRP A 68 -8.62 4.60 -5.09
C TRP A 68 -8.32 3.25 -4.46
N LEU A 69 -8.91 2.18 -5.01
CA LEU A 69 -8.80 0.82 -4.54
C LEU A 69 -8.30 -0.07 -5.69
N PRO A 70 -7.42 -1.05 -5.42
CA PRO A 70 -6.92 -1.94 -6.47
C PRO A 70 -8.06 -2.69 -7.15
N THR A 71 -8.10 -2.61 -8.48
CA THR A 71 -9.04 -3.38 -9.31
C THR A 71 -8.61 -4.85 -9.42
N ASP A 72 -9.41 -5.67 -10.07
CA ASP A 72 -9.04 -7.06 -10.33
C ASP A 72 -7.85 -7.17 -11.28
N GLU A 73 -7.74 -6.25 -12.24
CA GLU A 73 -6.59 -6.16 -13.16
C GLU A 73 -5.31 -5.76 -12.41
N ASP A 74 -5.37 -4.76 -11.51
CA ASP A 74 -4.22 -4.38 -10.68
C ASP A 74 -3.73 -5.58 -9.84
N ARG A 75 -4.67 -6.33 -9.25
CA ARG A 75 -4.37 -7.52 -8.44
C ARG A 75 -3.75 -8.62 -9.28
N ALA A 76 -4.33 -8.92 -10.44
CA ALA A 76 -3.81 -9.92 -11.36
C ALA A 76 -2.39 -9.56 -11.81
N PHE A 77 -2.15 -8.29 -12.11
CA PHE A 77 -0.81 -7.80 -12.46
C PHE A 77 0.18 -8.01 -11.32
N VAL A 78 -0.13 -7.59 -10.08
CA VAL A 78 0.77 -7.80 -8.93
C VAL A 78 1.04 -9.29 -8.69
N ILE A 79 0.01 -10.14 -8.74
CA ILE A 79 0.15 -11.60 -8.58
C ILE A 79 1.10 -12.18 -9.64
N SER A 80 1.03 -11.71 -10.88
CA SER A 80 1.92 -12.18 -11.97
C SER A 80 3.41 -11.97 -11.67
N GLN A 81 3.75 -11.00 -10.81
CA GLN A 81 5.13 -10.70 -10.41
C GLN A 81 5.62 -11.58 -9.25
N MET A 82 4.73 -12.31 -8.58
CA MET A 82 5.03 -13.04 -7.35
C MET A 82 5.66 -14.41 -7.64
N GLN A 83 6.92 -14.40 -8.08
CA GLN A 83 7.75 -15.59 -8.24
C GLN A 83 8.78 -15.69 -7.11
N ALA A 84 8.92 -16.87 -6.51
CA ALA A 84 9.86 -17.09 -5.43
C ALA A 84 11.31 -17.04 -5.93
N VAL A 85 12.15 -16.28 -5.23
CA VAL A 85 13.61 -16.24 -5.42
C VAL A 85 14.25 -16.72 -4.13
N THR A 86 14.82 -17.92 -4.15
CA THR A 86 15.35 -18.60 -2.95
C THR A 86 16.87 -18.68 -2.90
N GLU A 87 17.57 -18.23 -3.96
CA GLU A 87 19.03 -18.17 -3.98
C GLU A 87 19.53 -17.09 -3.01
N PRO A 88 20.47 -17.41 -2.09
CA PRO A 88 21.03 -16.44 -1.16
C PRO A 88 21.60 -15.21 -1.88
N GLY A 89 21.27 -14.02 -1.37
CA GLY A 89 21.71 -12.74 -1.95
C GLY A 89 20.98 -12.30 -3.22
N LYS A 90 20.03 -13.10 -3.74
CA LYS A 90 19.16 -12.70 -4.86
C LYS A 90 17.82 -12.19 -4.35
N PHE A 91 17.26 -11.24 -5.10
CA PHE A 91 15.97 -10.61 -4.81
C PHE A 91 15.12 -10.59 -6.08
N ALA A 92 13.80 -10.69 -5.93
CA ALA A 92 12.87 -10.57 -7.04
C ALA A 92 12.94 -9.15 -7.65
N ASN A 93 12.73 -9.03 -8.96
CA ASN A 93 12.92 -7.79 -9.71
C ASN A 93 12.06 -6.60 -9.23
N TRP A 94 10.95 -6.86 -8.55
CA TRP A 94 10.04 -5.82 -8.06
C TRP A 94 10.46 -5.22 -6.71
N ILE A 95 11.51 -5.72 -6.06
CA ILE A 95 11.98 -5.23 -4.76
C ILE A 95 13.51 -5.04 -4.73
N ALA A 96 13.94 -3.90 -4.20
CA ALA A 96 15.36 -3.62 -4.00
C ALA A 96 15.93 -4.43 -2.81
N PRO A 97 17.24 -4.76 -2.81
CA PRO A 97 17.89 -5.34 -1.65
C PRO A 97 17.78 -4.47 -0.39
N PRO A 98 17.73 -5.05 0.82
CA PRO A 98 17.74 -4.29 2.06
C PRO A 98 19.09 -3.58 2.26
N SER A 99 19.12 -2.54 3.08
CA SER A 99 20.36 -1.80 3.37
C SER A 99 21.36 -2.58 4.23
N ARG A 100 20.91 -3.62 4.94
CA ARG A 100 21.74 -4.49 5.79
C ARG A 100 21.06 -5.82 6.04
N GLY A 101 21.85 -6.84 6.38
CA GLY A 101 21.35 -8.13 6.84
C GLY A 101 20.85 -8.10 8.28
N VAL A 102 20.47 -9.28 8.78
CA VAL A 102 19.91 -9.46 10.14
C VAL A 102 20.98 -10.03 11.07
N ASN A 103 21.02 -9.57 12.32
CA ASN A 103 21.95 -10.07 13.35
C ASN A 103 23.43 -10.05 12.91
N ASN A 104 23.85 -8.95 12.27
CA ASN A 104 25.20 -8.77 11.70
C ASN A 104 25.62 -9.82 10.67
N GLN A 105 24.69 -10.63 10.17
CA GLN A 105 24.95 -11.52 9.04
C GLN A 105 24.94 -10.73 7.74
N PRO A 106 25.70 -11.16 6.72
CA PRO A 106 25.69 -10.54 5.41
C PRO A 106 24.35 -10.76 4.69
N ILE A 107 24.09 -9.99 3.63
CA ILE A 107 22.82 -10.04 2.89
C ILE A 107 22.64 -11.39 2.17
N ASP A 108 23.73 -12.03 1.78
CA ASP A 108 23.78 -13.33 1.12
C ASP A 108 23.95 -14.50 2.10
N PHE A 109 23.77 -14.26 3.40
CA PHE A 109 23.70 -15.35 4.39
C PHE A 109 22.51 -16.28 4.07
N GLU A 110 22.71 -17.58 4.29
CA GLU A 110 21.66 -18.58 4.15
C GLU A 110 20.67 -18.47 5.32
N TYR A 111 19.72 -17.55 5.22
CA TYR A 111 18.75 -17.24 6.28
C TYR A 111 17.75 -18.38 6.56
N VAL A 112 17.52 -19.27 5.59
CA VAL A 112 16.59 -20.40 5.69
C VAL A 112 17.23 -21.62 5.05
N ARG A 113 17.19 -22.76 5.75
CA ARG A 113 17.58 -24.08 5.24
C ARG A 113 16.33 -24.94 5.09
N LEU A 114 16.15 -25.55 3.91
CA LEU A 114 14.92 -26.28 3.55
C LEU A 114 15.06 -27.81 3.64
N ASN A 115 16.01 -28.31 4.44
CA ASN A 115 16.30 -29.74 4.61
C ASN A 115 15.10 -30.55 5.09
#